data_AF-A0A0B5AXY9-F1
#
_entry.id   AF-A0A0B5AXY9-F1
#
_cell.length_a   1.000
_cell.length_b   1.000
_cell.length_c   1.000
_cell.angle_alpha   90.00
_cell.angle_beta   90.00
_cell.angle_gamma   90.00
#
_symmetry.space_group_name_H-M   'P 1'
#
loop_
_entity.id
_entity.type
_entity.pdbx_description
1 polymer ?
#
loop_
_entity_poly.entity_id
_entity_poly.type
_entity_poly.pdbx_seq_one_letter_code
_entity_poly.pdbx_strand_id
1 'polypeptide(L)' 'MEQEILSVKMYEETKKGYSVFSGEPVTIIGEQVAKLEDGREVEQYLYHIDTYTAKNGQPFVALKVNISVN' A
#
# COMPACT_ATOMS: atom_id res chain seq x y z
N MET A 1 -4.84 -14.50 -7.33
CA MET A 1 -3.58 -14.43 -6.57
C MET A 1 -4.01 -14.34 -5.12
N GLU A 2 -3.94 -15.47 -4.44
CA GLU A 2 -4.18 -15.53 -3.01
C GLU A 2 -2.85 -15.14 -2.34
N GLN A 3 -2.89 -14.21 -1.39
CA GLN A 3 -1.70 -13.76 -0.65
C GLN A 3 -1.96 -13.96 0.83
N GLU A 4 -1.00 -14.54 1.54
CA GLU A 4 -1.07 -14.71 2.98
C GLU A 4 -0.51 -13.45 3.66
N ILE A 5 -1.30 -12.78 4.48
CA ILE A 5 -0.85 -11.58 5.21
C ILE A 5 -0.12 -12.03 6.48
N LEU A 6 1.18 -11.77 6.53
CA LEU A 6 2.03 -12.16 7.65
C LEU A 6 2.02 -11.12 8.78
N SER A 7 2.02 -9.83 8.43
CA SER A 7 1.94 -8.74 9.41
C SER A 7 1.34 -7.48 8.80
N VAL A 8 0.71 -6.67 9.66
CA VAL A 8 0.15 -5.37 9.30
C VAL A 8 0.54 -4.35 10.37
N LYS A 9 0.97 -3.17 9.94
CA LYS A 9 1.29 -2.04 10.82
C LYS A 9 0.61 -0.77 10.29
N MET A 10 -0.37 -0.27 11.02
CA MET A 10 -0.96 1.05 10.78
C MET A 10 -0.05 2.13 11.38
N TYR A 11 0.08 3.26 10.71
CA TYR A 11 0.85 4.38 11.21
C TYR A 11 -0.01 5.29 12.08
N GLU A 12 0.55 5.80 13.17
CA GLU A 12 -0.09 6.86 13.97
C GLU A 12 -0.15 8.18 13.19
N GLU A 13 0.93 8.47 12.45
CA GLU A 13 1.02 9.61 11.53
C GLU A 13 1.14 9.11 10.09
N THR A 14 0.21 9.55 9.23
CA THR A 14 0.21 9.15 7.81
C THR A 14 1.37 9.80 7.06
N LYS A 15 1.91 9.11 6.07
CA LYS A 15 2.94 9.65 5.16
C LYS A 15 2.31 10.10 3.85
N LYS A 16 2.91 11.09 3.19
CA LYS A 16 2.52 11.52 1.85
C LYS A 16 3.47 10.95 0.81
N GLY A 17 2.95 10.66 -0.37
CA GLY A 17 3.75 10.16 -1.48
C GLY A 17 3.02 10.28 -2.81
N TYR A 18 3.57 9.62 -3.82
CA TYR A 18 3.00 9.57 -5.16
C TYR A 18 3.07 8.15 -5.71
N SER A 19 2.01 7.74 -6.42
CA SER A 19 2.01 6.51 -7.21
C SER A 19 2.95 6.65 -8.39
N VAL A 20 3.93 5.74 -8.53
CA VAL A 20 4.88 5.75 -9.65
C VAL A 20 4.19 5.46 -10.99
N PHE A 21 3.08 4.73 -10.97
CA PHE A 21 2.35 4.36 -12.20
C PHE A 21 1.37 5.44 -12.68
N SER A 22 0.66 6.08 -11.76
CA SER A 22 -0.38 7.06 -12.11
C SER A 22 0.07 8.51 -11.93
N GLY A 23 1.15 8.77 -11.19
CA GLY A 23 1.58 10.12 -10.82
C GLY A 23 0.68 10.79 -9.77
N GLU A 24 -0.38 10.11 -9.33
CA GLU A 24 -1.35 10.66 -8.39
C GLU A 24 -0.78 10.76 -6.97
N PRO A 25 -1.11 11.83 -6.22
CA PRO A 25 -0.78 11.94 -4.81
C PRO A 25 -1.51 10.85 -3.99
N VAL A 26 -0.78 10.29 -3.03
CA VAL A 26 -1.30 9.25 -2.13
C VAL A 26 -1.03 9.59 -0.67
N THR A 27 -1.95 9.14 0.18
CA THR A 27 -1.80 9.13 1.64
C THR A 27 -1.54 7.70 2.09
N ILE A 28 -0.35 7.44 2.60
CA ILE A 28 0.06 6.13 3.13
C ILE A 28 -0.33 6.05 4.60
N ILE A 29 -1.18 5.09 4.92
CA ILE A 29 -1.77 4.92 6.25
C ILE A 29 -1.14 3.75 7.02
N GLY A 30 -0.36 2.92 6.36
CA GLY A 30 0.29 1.77 6.96
C GLY A 30 1.06 0.94 5.96
N GLU A 31 1.53 -0.21 6.42
CA GLU A 31 2.27 -1.18 5.64
C GLU A 31 1.92 -2.60 6.05
N GLN A 32 2.13 -3.54 5.14
CA GLN A 32 1.97 -4.96 5.42
C GLN A 32 3.11 -5.78 4.79
N VAL A 33 3.36 -6.93 5.37
CA VAL A 33 4.20 -7.98 4.78
C VAL A 33 3.28 -9.11 4.35
N ALA A 34 3.35 -9.49 3.08
CA ALA A 34 2.57 -10.57 2.51
C ALA A 34 3.48 -11.63 1.91
N LYS A 35 3.08 -12.90 2.02
CA LYS A 35 3.73 -14.03 1.37
C LYS A 35 2.98 -14.37 0.08
N LEU A 36 3.72 -14.40 -1.03
CA LEU A 36 3.22 -14.80 -2.34
C LEU A 36 3.15 -16.33 -2.45
N GLU A 37 2.39 -16.83 -3.42
CA GLU A 37 2.24 -18.27 -3.69
C GLU A 37 3.57 -18.97 -3.97
N ASP A 38 4.56 -18.25 -4.52
CA ASP A 38 5.92 -18.75 -4.77
C ASP A 38 6.84 -18.75 -3.53
N GLY A 39 6.29 -18.38 -2.37
CA GLY A 39 7.00 -18.35 -1.09
C GLY A 39 7.79 -17.08 -0.82
N ARG A 40 7.87 -16.13 -1.76
CA ARG A 40 8.54 -14.85 -1.52
C ARG A 40 7.72 -13.94 -0.61
N GLU A 41 8.41 -13.25 0.27
CA GLU A 41 7.83 -12.19 1.08
C GLU A 41 7.97 -10.84 0.37
N VAL A 42 6.90 -10.05 0.41
CA VAL A 42 6.89 -8.70 -0.17
C VAL A 42 6.38 -7.68 0.83
N GLU A 43 7.01 -6.51 0.81
CA GLU A 43 6.56 -5.36 1.58
C GLU A 43 5.66 -4.47 0.73
N GLN A 44 4.52 -4.10 1.32
CA GLN A 44 3.49 -3.33 0.65
C GLN A 44 3.07 -2.13 1.51
N TYR A 45 2.68 -1.04 0.86
CA TYR A 45 1.98 0.06 1.50
C TYR A 45 0.47 -0.14 1.43
N LEU A 46 -0.19 0.28 2.51
CA LEU A 46 -1.63 0.54 2.56
C LEU A 46 -1.82 2.04 2.36
N TYR A 47 -2.59 2.44 1.35
CA TYR A 47 -2.72 3.84 1.00
C TYR A 47 -4.08 4.21 0.41
N HIS A 48 -4.39 5.51 0.43
CA HIS A 48 -5.48 6.12 -0.32
C HIS A 48 -4.91 6.96 -1.45
N ILE A 49 -5.63 7.05 -2.56
CA ILE A 49 -5.37 8.04 -3.60
C ILE A 49 -6.17 9.27 -3.21
N ASP A 50 -5.50 10.42 -3.05
CA ASP A 50 -6.13 11.61 -2.45
C ASP A 50 -7.33 12.12 -3.27
N THR A 51 -7.36 11.84 -4.57
CA THR A 51 -8.41 12.21 -5.53
C THR A 51 -9.49 11.13 -5.71
N TYR A 52 -9.36 9.97 -5.07
CA TYR A 52 -10.24 8.82 -5.33
C TYR A 52 -10.58 8.00 -4.09
N THR A 53 -11.88 7.82 -3.84
CA THR A 53 -12.40 6.91 -2.82
C THR A 53 -12.67 5.53 -3.41
N ALA A 54 -12.05 4.49 -2.85
CA ALA A 54 -12.28 3.12 -3.28
C ALA A 54 -13.74 2.68 -3.02
N LYS A 55 -14.37 2.05 -4.03
CA LYS A 55 -15.77 1.60 -3.96
C LYS A 55 -16.04 0.60 -2.83
N ASN A 56 -15.04 -0.17 -2.43
CA ASN A 56 -15.13 -1.14 -1.34
C ASN A 56 -14.79 -0.54 0.03
N GLY A 57 -14.45 0.76 0.10
CA GLY A 57 -14.05 1.45 1.33
C GLY A 57 -12.72 0.99 1.92
N GLN A 58 -12.00 0.08 1.27
CA GLN A 58 -10.72 -0.45 1.75
C GLN A 58 -9.54 0.35 1.16
N PRO A 59 -8.41 0.43 1.88
CA PRO A 59 -7.20 1.01 1.31
C PRO A 59 -6.71 0.22 0.11
N PHE A 60 -6.01 0.91 -0.78
CA PHE A 60 -5.23 0.28 -1.83
C PHE A 60 -3.98 -0.37 -1.25
N VAL A 61 -3.49 -1.38 -1.97
CA VAL A 61 -2.27 -2.10 -1.63
C VAL A 61 -1.35 -2.08 -2.84
N ALA A 62 -0.10 -1.65 -2.64
CA ALA A 62 0.94 -1.72 -3.66
C ALA A 62 2.28 -2.06 -3.02
N LEU A 63 3.17 -2.70 -3.78
CA LEU A 63 4.56 -2.88 -3.36
C LEU A 63 5.16 -1.52 -3.00
N LYS A 64 6.00 -1.47 -1.95
CA LYS A 64 6.60 -0.20 -1.52
C LYS A 64 7.36 0.52 -2.63
N VAL A 65 8.04 -0.24 -3.50
CA VAL A 65 8.78 0.29 -4.66
C VAL A 65 7.90 1.05 -5.67
N ASN A 66 6.58 0.87 -5.63
CA ASN A 66 5.64 1.51 -6.54
C ASN A 66 5.11 2.84 -6.01
N ILE A 67 5.52 3.26 -4.80
CA ILE A 67 5.14 4.53 -4.19
C ILE A 67 6.40 5.31 -3.86
N SER A 68 6.54 6.50 -4.42
CA SER A 68 7.60 7.45 -4.05
C SER A 68 7.15 8.19 -2.79
N VAL A 69 7.91 8.07 -1.70
CA VAL A 69 7.65 8.78 -0.45
C VAL A 69 8.53 10.03 -0.40
N ASN A 70 7.93 11.17 -0.08
CA ASN A 70 8.64 12.43 0.14
C ASN A 70 8.91 12.65 1.63
#